data_AF-A0A8T1ZPM1-F1
#
_entry.id   AF-A0A8T1ZPM1-F1
#
_cell.length_a   1.000
_cell.length_b   1.000
_cell.length_c   1.000
_cell.angle_alpha   90.00
_cell.angle_beta   90.00
_cell.angle_gamma   90.00
#
_symmetry.space_group_name_H-M   'P 1'
#
loop_
_entity.id
_entity.type
_entity.pdbx_description
1 polymer ?
#
loop_
_entity_poly.entity_id
_entity_poly.type
_entity_poly.pdbx_seq_one_letter_code
_entity_poly.pdbx_strand_id
1 'polypeptide(L)'
;MLEELIVNCIKWHRWSSASVCSLTLKRLTIDGEHYLPPMDSHIFKFRQRRCKASGKFYSNKPLAVDSDFGTASPSNVSFDTPNLLYLNYSDFVAENYPLVKLDSLVEARLDVGSNTIQMHARDSEEYEVRWDATNLIMGIQNVQTLHLTSDTIEVIEDFCKTVPVFHNLNHLSIESDDERGWQALFLLLINCPNLQTLVFHGLHHRVTDGCGDACDCISSPSPPSSSCLSSCPVKILKILDFGATCGEMSLVEHFLKKLPRLEQVIIVLHCDSFIEEDCGPSEVSEALEMAPRASPNCKLNVVNH
;
A
#
# COMPACT_ATOMS: atom_id res chain seq x y z
N MET A 1 -19.26 24.98 9.99
CA MET A 1 -18.48 24.75 8.75
C MET A 1 -18.23 23.26 8.64
N LEU A 2 -18.16 22.69 7.43
CA LEU A 2 -17.93 21.26 7.26
C LEU A 2 -16.43 20.96 7.42
N GLU A 3 -16.06 20.15 8.41
CA GLU A 3 -14.66 19.80 8.71
C GLU A 3 -14.33 18.33 8.39
N GLU A 4 -15.34 17.47 8.27
CA GLU A 4 -15.18 16.06 7.91
C GLU A 4 -16.19 15.66 6.85
N LEU A 5 -15.71 14.95 5.84
CA LEU A 5 -16.53 14.38 4.77
C LEU A 5 -16.14 12.93 4.59
N ILE A 6 -17.13 12.05 4.68
CA ILE A 6 -16.98 10.61 4.44
C ILE A 6 -17.93 10.25 3.30
N VAL A 7 -17.38 9.68 2.25
CA VAL A 7 -18.11 9.26 1.06
C VAL A 7 -17.81 7.79 0.83
N ASN A 8 -18.83 6.94 0.97
CA ASN A 8 -18.67 5.49 0.87
C ASN A 8 -19.41 4.93 -0.34
N CYS A 9 -18.87 3.85 -0.90
CA CYS A 9 -19.38 3.14 -2.06
C CYS A 9 -19.62 4.09 -3.25
N ILE A 10 -18.70 5.02 -3.47
CA ILE A 10 -18.86 5.98 -4.54
C ILE A 10 -18.62 5.31 -5.90
N LYS A 11 -19.48 5.64 -6.87
CA LYS A 11 -19.43 5.10 -8.23
C LYS A 11 -18.85 6.13 -9.19
N TRP A 12 -17.62 6.59 -8.93
CA TRP A 12 -16.97 7.63 -9.75
C TRP A 12 -16.83 7.26 -11.21
N HIS A 13 -16.75 5.97 -11.53
CA HIS A 13 -16.79 5.46 -12.89
C HIS A 13 -18.03 5.87 -13.70
N ARG A 14 -19.12 6.29 -13.03
CA ARG A 14 -20.32 6.81 -13.71
C ARG A 14 -20.20 8.29 -14.07
N TRP A 15 -19.15 8.97 -13.62
CA TRP A 15 -18.98 10.41 -13.72
C TRP A 15 -17.79 10.71 -14.64
N SER A 16 -17.95 11.72 -15.50
CA SER A 16 -16.85 12.19 -16.37
C SER A 16 -15.76 12.94 -15.59
N SER A 17 -16.08 13.44 -14.40
CA SER A 17 -15.11 14.07 -13.50
C SER A 17 -15.65 14.10 -12.07
N ALA A 18 -14.76 14.00 -11.09
CA ALA A 18 -15.04 14.19 -9.67
C ALA A 18 -14.08 15.23 -9.10
N SER A 19 -14.60 16.14 -8.28
CA SER A 19 -13.77 17.11 -7.57
C SER A 19 -14.26 17.35 -6.15
N VAL A 20 -13.31 17.49 -5.23
CA VAL A 20 -13.57 17.95 -3.86
C VAL A 20 -12.86 19.28 -3.69
N CYS A 21 -13.62 20.36 -3.44
CA CYS A 21 -13.08 21.70 -3.22
C CYS A 21 -13.62 22.25 -1.89
N SER A 22 -12.73 22.54 -0.94
CA SER A 22 -13.11 23.08 0.36
C SER A 22 -11.93 23.68 1.13
N LEU A 23 -12.11 24.89 1.65
CA LEU A 23 -11.15 25.55 2.54
C LEU A 23 -11.31 25.16 4.01
N THR A 24 -12.44 24.57 4.39
CA THR A 24 -12.74 24.24 5.81
C THR A 24 -12.53 22.77 6.12
N LEU A 25 -12.47 21.91 5.11
CA LEU A 25 -12.36 20.47 5.27
C LEU A 25 -11.01 20.10 5.88
N LYS A 26 -11.04 19.26 6.92
CA LYS A 26 -9.88 18.76 7.67
C LYS A 26 -9.68 17.26 7.48
N ARG A 27 -10.75 16.49 7.31
CA ARG A 27 -10.70 15.05 7.11
C ARG A 27 -11.56 14.65 5.92
N LEU A 28 -11.00 13.87 5.02
CA LEU A 28 -11.69 13.36 3.84
C LEU A 28 -11.47 11.85 3.77
N THR A 29 -12.57 11.11 3.71
CA THR A 29 -12.57 9.69 3.40
C THR A 29 -13.40 9.47 2.15
N ILE A 30 -12.82 8.83 1.16
CA ILE A 30 -13.47 8.40 -0.07
C ILE A 30 -13.17 6.92 -0.23
N ASP A 31 -14.22 6.13 -0.11
CA ASP A 31 -14.22 4.68 -0.28
C ASP A 31 -15.01 4.36 -1.54
N GLY A 32 -14.26 4.07 -2.61
CA GLY A 32 -14.77 3.66 -3.91
C GLY A 32 -15.43 2.28 -3.83
N GLU A 33 -16.31 2.00 -4.78
CA GLU A 33 -16.85 0.65 -4.92
C GLU A 33 -15.80 -0.27 -5.56
N HIS A 34 -14.92 -0.85 -4.75
CA HIS A 34 -13.98 -1.88 -5.17
C HIS A 34 -14.72 -3.19 -5.46
N TYR A 35 -14.60 -3.69 -6.69
CA TYR A 35 -14.98 -5.06 -7.02
C TYR A 35 -13.75 -5.96 -6.84
N LEU A 36 -13.71 -6.75 -5.78
CA LEU A 36 -12.92 -7.98 -5.78
C LEU A 36 -13.79 -9.09 -6.39
N PRO A 37 -13.28 -9.92 -7.33
CA PRO A 37 -13.98 -11.13 -7.76
C PRO A 37 -14.24 -12.04 -6.54
N PRO A 38 -15.19 -13.00 -6.64
CA PRO A 38 -15.57 -13.82 -5.50
C PRO A 38 -14.37 -14.61 -4.97
N MET A 39 -13.89 -14.16 -3.81
CA MET A 39 -13.37 -14.93 -2.67
C MET A 39 -12.99 -16.38 -2.95
N ASP A 40 -11.68 -16.63 -2.96
CA ASP A 40 -11.08 -17.82 -2.35
C ASP A 40 -9.78 -17.46 -1.58
N SER A 41 -9.71 -16.27 -0.98
CA SER A 41 -8.73 -15.98 0.08
C SER A 41 -9.46 -15.74 1.40
N HIS A 42 -9.44 -16.76 2.24
CA HIS A 42 -9.56 -16.54 3.68
C HIS A 42 -8.40 -15.62 4.08
N ILE A 43 -8.63 -14.65 4.98
CA ILE A 43 -7.74 -13.52 5.32
C ILE A 43 -7.99 -12.36 4.32
N PHE A 44 -8.92 -11.41 4.53
CA PHE A 44 -8.89 -10.37 5.55
C PHE A 44 -10.30 -9.81 5.81
N LYS A 45 -10.61 -9.56 7.09
CA LYS A 45 -11.77 -8.77 7.53
C LYS A 45 -11.28 -7.53 8.28
N PHE A 46 -11.08 -6.42 7.59
CA PHE A 46 -11.26 -5.14 8.26
C PHE A 46 -12.76 -4.84 8.36
N ARG A 47 -13.19 -4.35 9.52
CA ARG A 47 -14.58 -4.02 9.86
C ARG A 47 -15.14 -2.93 8.93
N GLN A 48 -15.56 -3.30 7.72
CA GLN A 48 -16.59 -2.55 7.00
C GLN A 48 -17.90 -2.76 7.76
N ARG A 49 -18.45 -1.66 8.30
CA ARG A 49 -19.85 -1.64 8.72
C ARG A 49 -20.68 -2.00 7.50
N ARG A 50 -21.27 -3.20 7.49
CA ARG A 50 -22.27 -3.62 6.49
C ARG A 50 -23.24 -2.46 6.24
N CYS A 51 -23.15 -1.84 5.08
CA CYS A 51 -24.21 -1.01 4.53
C CYS A 51 -25.39 -1.95 4.25
N LYS A 52 -26.28 -2.11 5.23
CA LYS A 52 -27.59 -2.70 4.99
C LYS A 52 -28.41 -1.67 4.22
N ALA A 53 -28.39 -1.76 2.89
CA ALA A 53 -29.43 -1.14 2.09
C ALA A 53 -30.75 -1.86 2.39
N SER A 54 -31.62 -1.23 3.19
CA SER A 54 -32.98 -1.70 3.43
C SER A 54 -33.83 -1.38 2.21
N GLY A 55 -34.02 -2.37 1.34
CA GLY A 55 -35.00 -2.33 0.25
C GLY A 55 -35.54 -3.73 0.00
N LYS A 56 -36.78 -4.00 0.40
CA LYS A 56 -37.46 -5.26 0.08
C LYS A 56 -37.78 -5.26 -1.43
N PHE A 57 -37.15 -6.15 -2.18
CA PHE A 57 -37.63 -6.55 -3.51
C PHE A 57 -37.79 -8.07 -3.54
N TYR A 58 -39.04 -8.51 -3.68
CA TYR A 58 -39.37 -9.88 -4.03
C TYR A 58 -39.33 -9.99 -5.56
N SER A 59 -38.38 -10.76 -6.11
CA SER A 59 -38.50 -11.38 -7.43
C SER A 59 -37.38 -12.40 -7.61
N ASN A 60 -37.74 -13.69 -7.65
CA ASN A 60 -36.86 -14.78 -8.03
C ASN A 60 -36.67 -14.78 -9.55
N LYS A 61 -35.66 -14.04 -10.02
CA LYS A 61 -34.92 -14.29 -11.26
C LYS A 61 -33.45 -13.94 -10.98
N PRO A 62 -32.47 -14.70 -11.50
CA PRO A 62 -31.09 -14.25 -11.45
C PRO A 62 -31.04 -12.92 -12.22
N LEU A 63 -30.81 -11.82 -11.53
CA LEU A 63 -30.35 -10.60 -12.19
C LEU A 63 -29.01 -10.97 -12.82
N ALA A 64 -28.98 -11.07 -14.15
CA ALA A 64 -27.73 -11.01 -14.88
C ALA A 64 -27.13 -9.64 -14.52
N VAL A 65 -26.10 -9.67 -13.68
CA VAL A 65 -25.29 -8.52 -13.36
C VAL A 65 -24.53 -8.19 -14.64
N ASP A 66 -24.65 -6.95 -15.13
CA ASP A 66 -23.86 -6.48 -16.27
C ASP A 66 -22.38 -6.82 -16.04
N SER A 67 -21.69 -7.33 -17.07
CA SER A 67 -20.26 -7.66 -17.02
C SER A 67 -19.34 -6.44 -16.85
N ASP A 68 -19.91 -5.23 -16.80
CA ASP A 68 -19.18 -3.97 -16.68
C ASP A 68 -18.98 -3.52 -15.22
N PHE A 69 -19.42 -4.32 -14.24
CA PHE A 69 -19.13 -4.06 -12.84
C PHE A 69 -17.63 -4.30 -12.57
N GLY A 70 -16.90 -3.20 -12.30
CA GLY A 70 -15.48 -3.24 -11.93
C GLY A 70 -14.49 -2.99 -13.07
N THR A 71 -14.94 -2.62 -14.27
CA THR A 71 -14.06 -2.33 -15.43
C THR A 71 -13.84 -0.84 -15.69
N ALA A 72 -14.65 0.02 -15.08
CA ALA A 72 -14.63 1.45 -15.37
C ALA A 72 -13.91 2.21 -14.24
N SER A 73 -12.92 3.02 -14.62
CA SER A 73 -12.23 3.95 -13.73
C SER A 73 -12.75 5.38 -13.92
N PRO A 74 -12.54 6.29 -12.96
CA PRO A 74 -12.89 7.69 -13.13
C PRO A 74 -12.06 8.33 -14.25
N SER A 75 -12.62 9.23 -15.06
CA SER A 75 -11.79 9.95 -16.05
C SER A 75 -10.90 10.98 -15.35
N ASN A 76 -11.47 11.89 -14.55
CA ASN A 76 -10.70 12.93 -13.87
C ASN A 76 -11.08 13.03 -12.40
N VAL A 77 -10.08 13.04 -11.52
CA VAL A 77 -10.27 13.28 -10.08
C VAL A 77 -9.46 14.50 -9.66
N SER A 78 -10.04 15.41 -8.88
CA SER A 78 -9.35 16.61 -8.41
C SER A 78 -9.61 16.92 -6.94
N PHE A 79 -8.57 17.40 -6.27
CA PHE A 79 -8.61 17.83 -4.89
C PHE A 79 -8.15 19.29 -4.82
N ASP A 80 -9.03 20.19 -4.41
CA ASP A 80 -8.71 21.59 -4.08
C ASP A 80 -9.08 21.86 -2.62
N THR A 81 -8.31 21.21 -1.74
CA THR A 81 -8.53 21.23 -0.29
C THR A 81 -7.21 21.50 0.43
N PRO A 82 -6.64 22.72 0.31
CA PRO A 82 -5.30 23.04 0.81
C PRO A 82 -5.16 22.94 2.33
N ASN A 83 -6.28 22.98 3.06
CA ASN A 83 -6.33 22.94 4.52
C ASN A 83 -6.64 21.55 5.10
N LEU A 84 -6.71 20.51 4.24
CA LEU A 84 -6.96 19.13 4.62
C LEU A 84 -5.78 18.58 5.41
N LEU A 85 -6.05 17.84 6.49
CA LEU A 85 -5.03 17.25 7.36
C LEU A 85 -4.94 15.72 7.20
N TYR A 86 -6.07 15.08 6.88
CA TYR A 86 -6.18 13.63 6.72
C TYR A 86 -6.93 13.27 5.43
N LEU A 87 -6.34 12.39 4.64
CA LEU A 87 -6.94 11.79 3.46
C LEU A 87 -6.95 10.27 3.59
N ASN A 88 -8.11 9.66 3.40
CA ASN A 88 -8.25 8.24 3.08
C ASN A 88 -8.91 8.15 1.71
N TYR A 89 -8.20 7.64 0.71
CA TYR A 89 -8.67 7.58 -0.66
C TYR A 89 -8.46 6.18 -1.24
N SER A 90 -9.57 5.57 -1.62
CA SER A 90 -9.64 4.20 -2.10
C SER A 90 -10.51 4.18 -3.36
N ASP A 91 -9.97 3.80 -4.52
CA ASP A 91 -10.68 3.72 -5.83
C ASP A 91 -9.78 3.04 -6.90
N PHE A 92 -10.27 2.90 -8.13
CA PHE A 92 -9.41 2.63 -9.29
C PHE A 92 -8.62 3.88 -9.70
N VAL A 93 -7.43 3.68 -10.26
CA VAL A 93 -6.61 4.77 -10.80
C VAL A 93 -7.40 5.51 -11.89
N ALA A 94 -7.57 6.83 -11.72
CA ALA A 94 -8.25 7.67 -12.69
C ALA A 94 -7.39 7.89 -13.95
N GLU A 95 -8.00 8.26 -15.08
CA GLU A 95 -7.21 8.61 -16.29
C GLU A 95 -6.26 9.76 -15.97
N ASN A 96 -6.73 10.80 -15.26
CA ASN A 96 -5.89 11.89 -14.82
C ASN A 96 -6.29 12.44 -13.45
N TYR A 97 -5.32 13.12 -12.82
CA TYR A 97 -5.52 13.95 -11.64
C TYR A 97 -5.16 15.42 -11.96
N PRO A 98 -6.06 16.21 -12.59
CA PRO A 98 -5.70 17.53 -13.12
C PRO A 98 -5.27 18.56 -12.07
N LEU A 99 -5.81 18.48 -10.86
CA LEU A 99 -5.49 19.39 -9.76
C LEU A 99 -5.48 18.61 -8.45
N VAL A 100 -4.32 18.57 -7.77
CA VAL A 100 -4.17 17.95 -6.45
C VAL A 100 -3.47 18.94 -5.51
N LYS A 101 -4.28 19.77 -4.85
CA LYS A 101 -3.85 20.79 -3.90
C LYS A 101 -4.21 20.37 -2.48
N LEU A 102 -3.21 19.77 -1.81
CA LEU A 102 -3.31 19.18 -0.47
C LEU A 102 -2.20 19.74 0.46
N ASP A 103 -1.97 21.05 0.38
CA ASP A 103 -0.80 21.74 0.96
C ASP A 103 -0.54 21.45 2.46
N SER A 104 -1.60 21.25 3.26
CA SER A 104 -1.52 21.00 4.71
C SER A 104 -1.62 19.52 5.12
N LEU A 105 -1.61 18.59 4.16
CA LEU A 105 -1.86 17.18 4.44
C LEU A 105 -0.77 16.57 5.32
N VAL A 106 -1.19 15.92 6.41
CA VAL A 106 -0.28 15.31 7.40
C VAL A 106 -0.28 13.80 7.29
N GLU A 107 -1.45 13.18 7.13
CA GLU A 107 -1.59 11.74 6.98
C GLU A 107 -2.40 11.41 5.72
N ALA A 108 -1.90 10.46 4.94
CA ALA A 108 -2.61 9.90 3.80
C ALA A 108 -2.67 8.38 3.89
N ARG A 109 -3.82 7.83 3.50
CA ARG A 109 -4.02 6.41 3.23
C ARG A 109 -4.50 6.28 1.80
N LEU A 110 -3.73 5.59 0.98
CA LEU A 110 -4.06 5.35 -0.41
C LEU A 110 -4.26 3.85 -0.62
N ASP A 111 -5.42 3.55 -1.20
CA ASP A 111 -5.82 2.23 -1.67
C ASP A 111 -6.32 2.36 -3.11
N VAL A 112 -5.40 2.73 -3.99
CA VAL A 112 -5.67 3.02 -5.39
C VAL A 112 -5.10 1.90 -6.24
N GLY A 113 -5.96 1.18 -6.95
CA GLY A 113 -5.57 0.02 -7.74
C GLY A 113 -5.93 0.12 -9.22
N SER A 114 -5.56 -0.92 -9.96
CA SER A 114 -5.94 -1.08 -11.37
C SER A 114 -7.13 -2.00 -11.52
N ASN A 115 -8.04 -1.66 -12.42
CA ASN A 115 -9.09 -2.56 -12.88
C ASN A 115 -8.59 -3.52 -13.97
N THR A 116 -9.40 -4.50 -14.34
CA THR A 116 -9.07 -5.52 -15.34
C THR A 116 -8.66 -4.93 -16.70
N ILE A 117 -9.31 -3.84 -17.15
CA ILE A 117 -8.98 -3.19 -18.43
C ILE A 117 -7.59 -2.55 -18.35
N GLN A 118 -7.29 -1.87 -17.24
CA GLN A 118 -6.00 -1.24 -16.99
C GLN A 118 -4.88 -2.27 -16.94
N MET A 119 -5.10 -3.40 -16.26
CA MET A 119 -4.15 -4.51 -16.21
C MET A 119 -3.87 -5.09 -17.61
N HIS A 120 -4.92 -5.33 -18.41
CA HIS A 120 -4.74 -5.82 -19.78
C HIS A 120 -4.05 -4.81 -20.70
N ALA A 121 -4.34 -3.52 -20.55
CA ALA A 121 -3.71 -2.46 -21.32
C ALA A 121 -2.22 -2.30 -20.97
N ARG A 122 -1.86 -2.44 -19.68
CA ARG A 122 -0.46 -2.42 -19.24
C ARG A 122 0.37 -3.52 -19.90
N ASP A 123 -0.17 -4.74 -19.96
CA ASP A 123 0.56 -5.90 -20.47
C ASP A 123 0.57 -5.96 -22.02
N SER A 124 0.03 -4.95 -22.70
CA SER A 124 -0.10 -4.93 -24.16
C SER A 124 0.67 -3.78 -24.82
N GLU A 125 1.49 -4.11 -25.81
CA GLU A 125 2.22 -3.13 -26.63
C GLU A 125 1.31 -2.30 -27.57
N GLU A 126 0.04 -2.69 -27.71
CA GLU A 126 -0.91 -2.06 -28.64
C GLU A 126 -1.77 -0.96 -27.99
N TYR A 127 -1.77 -0.86 -26.65
CA TYR A 127 -2.60 0.11 -25.93
C TYR A 127 -1.77 1.29 -25.44
N GLU A 128 -2.23 2.50 -25.77
CA GLU A 128 -1.69 3.72 -25.18
C GLU A 128 -2.16 3.85 -23.72
N VAL A 129 -1.22 3.90 -22.78
CA VAL A 129 -1.51 4.09 -21.35
C VAL A 129 -2.08 5.50 -21.16
N ARG A 130 -3.38 5.59 -20.85
CA ARG A 130 -4.10 6.86 -20.63
C ARG A 130 -4.19 7.27 -19.17
N TRP A 131 -3.71 6.43 -18.25
CA TRP A 131 -3.79 6.65 -16.81
C TRP A 131 -2.48 7.22 -16.28
N ASP A 132 -2.59 8.30 -15.51
CA ASP A 132 -1.43 8.99 -14.93
C ASP A 132 -1.72 9.39 -13.48
N ALA A 133 -1.14 8.64 -12.55
CA ALA A 133 -1.23 8.87 -11.10
C ALA A 133 -0.18 9.87 -10.58
N THR A 134 0.70 10.41 -11.44
CA THR A 134 1.81 11.28 -11.03
C THR A 134 1.34 12.44 -10.16
N ASN A 135 0.29 13.14 -10.57
CA ASN A 135 -0.22 14.29 -9.82
C ASN A 135 -0.87 13.91 -8.48
N LEU A 136 -1.45 12.71 -8.37
CA LEU A 136 -1.96 12.19 -7.09
C LEU A 136 -0.82 12.02 -6.10
N ILE A 137 0.26 11.34 -6.51
CA ILE A 137 1.41 11.07 -5.65
C ILE A 137 2.18 12.36 -5.33
N MET A 138 2.38 13.24 -6.31
CA MET A 138 2.97 14.57 -6.10
C MET A 138 2.15 15.42 -5.11
N GLY A 139 0.83 15.31 -5.14
CA GLY A 139 -0.06 16.05 -4.25
C GLY A 139 0.08 15.68 -2.78
N ILE A 140 0.51 14.46 -2.47
CA ILE A 140 0.71 13.99 -1.09
C ILE A 140 2.15 14.13 -0.58
N GLN A 141 3.06 14.77 -1.33
CA GLN A 141 4.50 14.82 -1.01
C GLN A 141 4.86 15.36 0.39
N ASN A 142 3.96 16.16 1.01
CA ASN A 142 4.21 16.83 2.29
C ASN A 142 3.83 16.02 3.53
N VAL A 143 3.27 14.82 3.37
CA VAL A 143 2.77 14.00 4.49
C VAL A 143 3.89 13.57 5.44
N GLN A 144 3.51 13.36 6.70
CA GLN A 144 4.35 12.80 7.76
C GLN A 144 4.14 11.30 7.93
N THR A 145 2.91 10.84 7.65
CA THR A 145 2.48 9.45 7.74
C THR A 145 1.80 9.04 6.44
N LEU A 146 2.26 7.94 5.85
CA LEU A 146 1.70 7.41 4.61
C LEU A 146 1.40 5.92 4.79
N HIS A 147 0.18 5.53 4.44
CA HIS A 147 -0.24 4.13 4.33
C HIS A 147 -0.56 3.83 2.87
N LEU A 148 0.04 2.77 2.34
CA LEU A 148 -0.15 2.31 0.95
C LEU A 148 -0.58 0.85 0.94
N THR A 149 -1.53 0.52 0.07
CA THR A 149 -1.79 -0.87 -0.31
C THR A 149 -0.78 -1.36 -1.35
N SER A 150 -0.64 -2.68 -1.49
CA SER A 150 0.15 -3.31 -2.54
C SER A 150 -0.30 -2.90 -3.94
N ASP A 151 -1.62 -2.78 -4.16
CA ASP A 151 -2.20 -2.22 -5.39
C ASP A 151 -1.68 -0.81 -5.67
N THR A 152 -1.59 0.03 -4.64
CA THR A 152 -1.06 1.40 -4.79
C THR A 152 0.42 1.41 -5.13
N ILE A 153 1.21 0.47 -4.60
CA ILE A 153 2.63 0.32 -4.97
C ILE A 153 2.77 -0.03 -6.45
N GLU A 154 1.95 -0.96 -6.95
CA GLU A 154 1.92 -1.30 -8.38
C GLU A 154 1.49 -0.10 -9.23
N VAL A 155 0.50 0.68 -8.78
CA VAL A 155 0.10 1.91 -9.47
C VAL A 155 1.22 2.95 -9.56
N ILE A 156 2.08 3.03 -8.54
CA ILE A 156 3.24 3.92 -8.57
C ILE A 156 4.25 3.47 -9.62
N GLU A 157 4.47 2.17 -9.79
CA GLU A 157 5.36 1.65 -10.84
C GLU A 157 4.78 1.87 -12.22
N ASP A 158 3.51 1.52 -12.41
CA ASP A 158 2.90 1.39 -13.74
C ASP A 158 2.36 2.72 -14.29
N PHE A 159 1.89 3.62 -13.41
CA PHE A 159 1.16 4.84 -13.82
C PHE A 159 1.75 6.14 -13.27
N CYS A 160 2.92 6.12 -12.62
CA CYS A 160 3.63 7.35 -12.26
C CYS A 160 4.87 7.54 -13.11
N LYS A 161 4.97 8.71 -13.75
CA LYS A 161 6.18 9.12 -14.49
C LYS A 161 7.29 9.57 -13.55
N THR A 162 6.91 10.08 -12.38
CA THR A 162 7.82 10.58 -11.36
C THR A 162 7.25 10.37 -9.97
N VAL A 163 8.10 10.04 -9.00
CA VAL A 163 7.77 9.94 -7.59
C VAL A 163 8.41 11.15 -6.85
N PRO A 164 7.67 11.90 -6.02
CA PRO A 164 8.23 13.02 -5.27
C PRO A 164 9.21 12.54 -4.20
N VAL A 165 10.12 13.43 -3.79
CA VAL A 165 10.87 13.24 -2.56
C VAL A 165 9.99 13.62 -1.37
N PHE A 166 9.73 12.66 -0.49
CA PHE A 166 8.93 12.84 0.71
C PHE A 166 9.78 13.38 1.86
N HIS A 167 10.06 14.68 1.85
CA HIS A 167 10.92 15.31 2.85
C HIS A 167 10.39 15.23 4.28
N ASN A 168 9.06 15.19 4.47
CA ASN A 168 8.44 15.18 5.80
C ASN A 168 8.05 13.79 6.30
N LEU A 169 8.08 12.78 5.42
CA LEU A 169 7.60 11.44 5.73
C LEU A 169 8.55 10.76 6.71
N ASN A 170 8.02 10.44 7.89
CA ASN A 170 8.75 9.74 8.94
C ASN A 170 8.15 8.36 9.26
N HIS A 171 6.92 8.09 8.82
CA HIS A 171 6.22 6.82 9.01
C HIS A 171 5.60 6.33 7.70
N LEU A 172 6.09 5.20 7.19
CA LEU A 172 5.54 4.52 6.02
C LEU A 172 4.98 3.16 6.43
N SER A 173 3.75 2.87 6.02
CA SER A 173 3.05 1.63 6.27
C SER A 173 2.62 1.02 4.95
N ILE A 174 2.87 -0.28 4.77
CA ILE A 174 2.60 -1.01 3.54
C ILE A 174 1.76 -2.23 3.86
N GLU A 175 0.68 -2.41 3.12
CA GLU A 175 -0.08 -3.67 3.10
C GLU A 175 0.49 -4.58 2.02
N SER A 176 0.85 -5.81 2.41
CA SER A 176 1.47 -6.81 1.55
C SER A 176 0.42 -7.72 0.92
N ASP A 177 0.72 -8.29 -0.25
CA ASP A 177 -0.21 -9.14 -1.02
C ASP A 177 0.62 -10.08 -1.90
N ASP A 178 0.27 -11.36 -1.96
CA ASP A 178 1.02 -12.40 -2.66
C ASP A 178 0.89 -12.36 -4.20
N GLU A 179 -0.12 -11.67 -4.72
CA GLU A 179 -0.35 -11.49 -6.16
C GLU A 179 0.28 -10.20 -6.70
N ARG A 180 0.61 -9.25 -5.81
CA ARG A 180 1.21 -7.95 -6.15
C ARG A 180 2.70 -7.89 -5.81
N GLY A 181 3.47 -7.24 -6.67
CA GLY A 181 4.92 -7.10 -6.49
C GLY A 181 5.34 -5.83 -5.73
N TRP A 182 6.64 -5.73 -5.43
CA TRP A 182 7.25 -4.62 -4.70
C TRP A 182 8.16 -3.73 -5.57
N GLN A 183 7.91 -3.66 -6.88
CA GLN A 183 8.79 -2.98 -7.84
C GLN A 183 9.03 -1.50 -7.45
N ALA A 184 7.96 -0.77 -7.12
CA ALA A 184 8.09 0.63 -6.69
C ALA A 184 8.53 0.80 -5.22
N LEU A 185 8.63 -0.26 -4.42
CA LEU A 185 9.06 -0.13 -3.02
C LEU A 185 10.49 0.42 -2.91
N PHE A 186 11.39 -0.06 -3.77
CA PHE A 186 12.74 0.48 -3.87
C PHE A 186 12.73 1.98 -4.18
N LEU A 187 11.94 2.40 -5.17
CA LEU A 187 11.81 3.80 -5.59
C LEU A 187 11.24 4.68 -4.48
N LEU A 188 10.25 4.17 -3.73
CA LEU A 188 9.69 4.86 -2.57
C LEU A 188 10.73 5.06 -1.48
N LEU A 189 11.43 4.01 -1.07
CA LEU A 189 12.41 4.09 0.04
C LEU A 189 13.56 5.05 -0.25
N ILE A 190 14.04 5.15 -1.50
CA ILE A 190 15.08 6.12 -1.89
C ILE A 190 14.56 7.56 -1.79
N ASN A 191 13.27 7.77 -2.07
CA ASN A 191 12.64 9.08 -2.02
C ASN A 191 12.19 9.51 -0.61
N CYS A 192 12.51 8.74 0.44
CA CYS A 192 12.10 9.02 1.82
C CYS A 192 13.32 9.30 2.73
N PRO A 193 14.00 10.46 2.59
CA PRO A 193 15.28 10.74 3.26
C PRO A 193 15.19 10.88 4.79
N ASN A 194 13.99 11.05 5.34
CA ASN A 194 13.74 11.23 6.78
C ASN A 194 12.89 10.09 7.39
N LEU A 195 12.73 8.97 6.68
CA LEU A 195 11.93 7.84 7.15
C LEU A 195 12.51 7.24 8.43
N GLN A 196 11.70 7.15 9.49
CA GLN A 196 12.13 6.58 10.77
C GLN A 196 11.47 5.24 11.03
N THR A 197 10.19 5.11 10.69
CA THR A 197 9.39 3.92 10.93
C THR A 197 8.90 3.33 9.61
N LEU A 198 9.19 2.06 9.40
CA LEU A 198 8.65 1.26 8.30
C LEU A 198 7.77 0.16 8.90
N VAL A 199 6.52 0.09 8.44
CA VAL A 199 5.55 -0.90 8.89
C VAL A 199 5.11 -1.75 7.70
N PHE A 200 5.11 -3.06 7.87
CA PHE A 200 4.52 -4.01 6.94
C PHE A 200 3.35 -4.74 7.60
N HIS A 201 2.26 -4.93 6.86
CA HIS A 201 1.15 -5.82 7.21
C HIS A 201 1.26 -7.08 6.36
N GLY A 202 1.78 -8.15 6.97
CA GLY A 202 2.34 -9.32 6.27
C GLY A 202 3.65 -8.99 5.56
N LEU A 203 4.35 -10.02 5.09
CA LEU A 203 5.59 -9.88 4.29
C LEU A 203 5.52 -10.69 2.98
N HIS A 204 4.36 -10.64 2.32
CA HIS A 204 4.09 -11.36 1.08
C HIS A 204 4.23 -10.43 -0.13
N HIS A 205 4.84 -10.93 -1.20
CA HIS A 205 4.79 -10.27 -2.50
C HIS A 205 5.05 -11.26 -3.62
N ARG A 206 4.50 -10.95 -4.80
CA ARG A 206 4.86 -11.64 -6.03
C ARG A 206 6.31 -11.32 -6.40
N VAL A 207 7.14 -12.35 -6.49
CA VAL A 207 8.53 -12.21 -6.95
C VAL A 207 8.53 -11.76 -8.42
N THR A 208 9.16 -10.62 -8.68
CA THR A 208 9.36 -10.06 -10.01
C THR A 208 10.83 -9.72 -10.19
N ASP A 209 11.27 -9.44 -11.42
CA ASP A 209 12.62 -8.94 -11.70
C ASP A 209 12.86 -7.50 -11.21
N GLY A 210 11.78 -6.77 -10.90
CA GLY A 210 11.81 -5.41 -10.37
C GLY A 210 11.95 -5.27 -8.85
N CYS A 211 11.98 -6.36 -8.06
CA CYS A 211 12.03 -6.27 -6.59
C CYS A 211 13.27 -5.51 -6.05
N GLY A 212 14.35 -5.42 -6.84
CA GLY A 212 15.59 -4.74 -6.45
C GLY A 212 16.18 -5.31 -5.16
N ASP A 213 16.82 -4.45 -4.36
CA ASP A 213 17.35 -4.83 -3.04
C ASP A 213 16.31 -4.72 -1.90
N ALA A 214 15.05 -4.41 -2.23
CA ALA A 214 13.97 -4.39 -1.24
C ALA A 214 13.51 -5.82 -0.84
N CYS A 215 13.81 -6.84 -1.66
CA CYS A 215 13.68 -8.27 -1.35
C CYS A 215 15.03 -9.00 -1.48
N ASP A 216 15.18 -10.16 -0.85
CA ASP A 216 16.25 -11.15 -1.05
C ASP A 216 16.04 -12.09 -2.27
N CYS A 217 14.88 -11.98 -2.92
CA CYS A 217 14.41 -12.78 -4.05
C CYS A 217 15.37 -12.81 -5.24
N ILE A 218 16.07 -11.70 -5.50
CA ILE A 218 16.97 -11.56 -6.64
C ILE A 218 18.41 -11.45 -6.12
N SER A 219 19.16 -12.56 -6.22
CA SER A 219 20.61 -12.58 -6.02
C SER A 219 21.35 -12.07 -7.27
N SER A 220 21.06 -10.86 -7.76
CA SER A 220 21.77 -10.33 -8.93
C SER A 220 22.99 -9.52 -8.52
N PRO A 221 24.14 -9.68 -9.20
CA PRO A 221 25.26 -8.76 -9.13
C PRO A 221 24.90 -7.50 -9.93
N SER A 222 23.90 -6.75 -9.48
CA SER A 222 23.67 -5.40 -10.01
C SER A 222 24.92 -4.55 -9.69
N PRO A 223 25.29 -3.59 -10.57
CA PRO A 223 26.42 -2.70 -10.32
C PRO A 223 26.30 -2.01 -8.95
N PRO A 224 27.38 -1.43 -8.39
CA PRO A 224 27.42 -0.86 -7.03
C PRO A 224 26.55 0.41 -6.84
N SER A 225 25.47 0.56 -7.60
CA SER A 225 24.41 1.52 -7.39
C SER A 225 23.65 1.15 -6.11
N SER A 226 24.13 1.71 -5.00
CA SER A 226 23.40 2.00 -3.76
C SER A 226 22.21 1.08 -3.47
N SER A 227 22.45 0.04 -2.68
CA SER A 227 21.39 -0.66 -1.93
C SER A 227 20.51 0.38 -1.22
N CYS A 228 19.23 0.48 -1.61
CA CYS A 228 18.30 1.47 -1.02
C CYS A 228 18.18 1.27 0.49
N LEU A 229 18.23 0.02 0.95
CA LEU A 229 18.21 -0.37 2.36
C LEU A 229 19.47 0.10 3.08
N SER A 230 20.64 0.00 2.45
CA SER A 230 21.90 0.45 3.04
C SER A 230 21.94 1.97 3.25
N SER A 231 21.26 2.74 2.40
CA SER A 231 21.10 4.19 2.59
C SER A 231 19.85 4.58 3.38
N CYS A 232 18.98 3.62 3.73
CA CYS A 232 17.70 3.88 4.36
C CYS A 232 17.89 4.39 5.80
N PRO A 233 17.24 5.51 6.17
CA PRO A 233 17.35 6.10 7.52
C PRO A 233 16.52 5.39 8.59
N VAL A 234 15.81 4.31 8.25
CA VAL A 234 14.86 3.60 9.13
C VAL A 234 15.53 3.13 10.42
N LYS A 235 14.84 3.40 11.52
CA LYS A 235 15.22 3.05 12.90
C LYS A 235 14.29 2.00 13.49
N ILE A 236 13.01 2.01 13.10
CA ILE A 236 12.00 1.10 13.62
C ILE A 236 11.40 0.34 12.44
N LEU A 237 11.58 -0.96 12.42
CA LEU A 237 10.86 -1.87 11.52
C LEU A 237 9.78 -2.58 12.32
N LYS A 238 8.53 -2.50 11.86
CA LYS A 238 7.42 -3.20 12.46
C LYS A 238 6.77 -4.11 11.43
N ILE A 239 6.59 -5.37 11.78
CA ILE A 239 5.96 -6.36 10.93
C ILE A 239 4.74 -6.89 11.69
N LEU A 240 3.58 -6.66 11.09
CA LEU A 240 2.28 -7.08 11.58
C LEU A 240 1.84 -8.32 10.82
N ASP A 241 0.95 -9.11 11.42
CA ASP A 241 0.36 -10.30 10.79
C ASP A 241 1.43 -11.27 10.23
N PHE A 242 2.52 -11.46 10.97
CA PHE A 242 3.65 -12.31 10.54
C PHE A 242 3.31 -13.79 10.70
N GLY A 243 3.39 -14.54 9.59
CA GLY A 243 3.08 -15.97 9.55
C GLY A 243 4.24 -16.90 9.95
N ALA A 244 5.46 -16.34 10.10
CA ALA A 244 6.69 -17.09 10.38
C ALA A 244 7.04 -18.15 9.32
N THR A 245 6.65 -17.92 8.07
CA THR A 245 7.05 -18.80 6.96
C THR A 245 8.54 -18.66 6.66
N CYS A 246 9.16 -19.66 6.02
CA CYS A 246 10.56 -19.58 5.59
C CYS A 246 10.86 -18.33 4.75
N GLY A 247 9.93 -17.92 3.89
CA GLY A 247 10.08 -16.72 3.05
C GLY A 247 10.07 -15.43 3.86
N GLU A 248 9.11 -15.28 4.77
CA GLU A 248 9.04 -14.11 5.65
C GLU A 248 10.26 -14.02 6.58
N MET A 249 10.72 -15.15 7.15
CA MET A 249 11.92 -15.21 7.98
C MET A 249 13.17 -14.76 7.20
N SER A 250 13.37 -15.28 5.99
CA SER A 250 14.49 -14.90 5.12
C SER A 250 14.49 -13.40 4.82
N LEU A 251 13.31 -12.83 4.58
CA LEU A 251 13.17 -11.40 4.32
C LEU A 251 13.48 -10.54 5.55
N VAL A 252 13.10 -10.98 6.75
CA VAL A 252 13.52 -10.30 8.01
C VAL A 252 15.03 -10.34 8.17
N GLU A 253 15.67 -11.48 7.92
CA GLU A 253 17.13 -11.60 7.95
C GLU A 253 17.80 -10.65 6.96
N HIS A 254 17.24 -10.51 5.75
CA HIS A 254 17.71 -9.57 4.75
C HIS A 254 17.62 -8.11 5.24
N PHE A 255 16.50 -7.71 5.85
CA PHE A 255 16.37 -6.37 6.45
C PHE A 255 17.38 -6.14 7.58
N LEU A 256 17.54 -7.10 8.49
CA LEU A 256 18.52 -7.01 9.58
C LEU A 256 19.94 -6.82 9.05
N LYS A 257 20.30 -7.54 7.99
CA LYS A 257 21.62 -7.48 7.34
C LYS A 257 21.86 -6.20 6.56
N LYS A 258 20.80 -5.52 6.08
CA LYS A 258 20.91 -4.40 5.14
C LYS A 258 20.58 -3.02 5.73
N LEU A 259 19.86 -2.94 6.85
CA LEU A 259 19.47 -1.68 7.47
C LEU A 259 20.46 -1.26 8.58
N PRO A 260 21.45 -0.37 8.32
CA PRO A 260 22.52 -0.08 9.27
C PRO A 260 22.10 0.80 10.45
N ARG A 261 20.94 1.46 10.37
CA ARG A 261 20.44 2.39 11.40
C ARG A 261 19.30 1.83 12.23
N LEU A 262 19.00 0.55 12.06
CA LEU A 262 17.90 -0.11 12.74
C LEU A 262 18.17 -0.17 14.25
N GLU A 263 17.29 0.42 15.04
CA GLU A 263 17.35 0.43 16.50
C GLU A 263 16.40 -0.62 17.09
N GLN A 264 15.28 -0.88 16.41
CA GLN A 264 14.25 -1.79 16.88
C GLN A 264 13.54 -2.52 15.73
N VAL A 265 13.34 -3.82 15.91
CA VAL A 265 12.44 -4.67 15.11
C VAL A 265 11.31 -5.16 16.01
N ILE A 266 10.06 -4.96 15.59
CA ILE A 266 8.88 -5.43 16.30
C ILE A 266 8.12 -6.37 15.37
N ILE A 267 7.97 -7.62 15.75
CA ILE A 267 7.23 -8.63 15.00
C ILE A 267 5.99 -9.01 15.81
N VAL A 268 4.83 -8.90 15.19
CA VAL A 268 3.55 -9.33 15.74
C VAL A 268 3.09 -10.55 14.96
N LEU A 269 3.09 -11.71 15.62
CA LEU A 269 2.69 -12.97 15.01
C LEU A 269 1.19 -13.00 14.74
N HIS A 270 0.80 -13.50 13.57
CA HIS A 270 -0.60 -13.80 13.27
C HIS A 270 -0.99 -15.10 13.96
N CYS A 271 -1.77 -15.01 15.05
CA CYS A 271 -2.28 -16.17 15.77
C CYS A 271 -3.65 -16.59 15.25
N ASP A 272 -3.77 -16.97 13.98
CA ASP A 272 -4.97 -17.69 13.52
C ASP A 272 -4.65 -18.66 12.37
N SER A 273 -4.94 -19.93 12.65
CA SER A 273 -5.17 -21.06 11.74
C SER A 273 -3.98 -21.95 11.31
N PHE A 274 -4.03 -23.20 11.83
CA PHE A 274 -3.40 -24.43 11.30
C PHE A 274 -1.88 -24.50 11.19
N ILE A 275 -1.17 -23.92 12.16
CA ILE A 275 0.25 -24.19 12.41
C ILE A 275 0.50 -25.71 12.36
N GLU A 276 1.34 -26.14 11.41
CA GLU A 276 2.32 -27.20 11.65
C GLU A 276 2.94 -26.87 13.00
N GLU A 277 2.54 -27.59 14.06
CA GLU A 277 3.05 -27.46 15.43
C GLU A 277 4.53 -27.07 15.40
N ASP A 278 4.89 -25.82 15.78
CA ASP A 278 6.17 -25.44 16.45
C ASP A 278 6.67 -23.97 16.28
N CYS A 279 6.08 -23.07 15.48
CA CYS A 279 6.61 -21.68 15.37
C CYS A 279 5.96 -20.70 16.37
N GLY A 280 6.31 -20.80 17.66
CA GLY A 280 5.94 -19.79 18.66
C GLY A 280 6.84 -18.54 18.63
N PRO A 281 6.53 -17.52 19.45
CA PRO A 281 7.37 -16.32 19.58
C PRO A 281 8.81 -16.61 20.00
N SER A 282 9.03 -17.66 20.80
CA SER A 282 10.37 -18.02 21.29
C SER A 282 11.24 -18.51 20.15
N GLU A 283 10.71 -19.42 19.32
CA GLU A 283 11.41 -20.04 18.20
C GLU A 283 11.77 -19.01 17.13
N VAL A 284 10.81 -18.13 16.78
CA VAL A 284 11.03 -17.01 15.85
C VAL A 284 12.10 -16.05 16.40
N SER A 285 12.01 -15.71 17.69
CA SER A 285 12.99 -14.83 18.32
C SER A 285 14.38 -15.45 18.35
N GLU A 286 14.52 -16.72 18.74
CA GLU A 286 15.80 -17.43 18.80
C GLU A 286 16.47 -17.53 17.43
N ALA A 287 15.70 -17.84 16.39
CA ALA A 287 16.21 -17.89 15.01
C ALA A 287 16.75 -16.52 14.55
N LEU A 288 15.98 -15.44 14.74
CA LEU A 288 16.35 -14.09 14.31
C LEU A 288 17.42 -13.43 15.19
N GLU A 289 17.63 -13.89 16.42
CA GLU A 289 18.77 -13.45 17.26
C GLU A 289 20.11 -13.94 16.70
N MET A 290 20.12 -15.06 15.97
CA MET A 290 21.32 -15.59 15.33
C MET A 290 21.61 -14.95 13.96
N ALA A 291 20.68 -14.15 13.42
CA ALA A 291 20.80 -13.53 12.11
C ALA A 291 21.88 -12.42 12.09
N PRO A 292 22.67 -12.29 11.00
CA PRO A 292 23.61 -11.20 10.83
C PRO A 292 22.92 -9.83 10.84
N ARG A 293 23.49 -8.84 11.54
CA ARG A 293 22.92 -7.50 11.66
C ARG A 293 23.90 -6.42 11.18
N ALA A 294 23.40 -5.48 10.38
CA ALA A 294 24.14 -4.25 10.07
C ALA A 294 24.20 -3.31 11.28
N SER A 295 23.15 -3.32 12.12
CA SER A 295 23.10 -2.58 13.38
C SER A 295 23.25 -3.53 14.57
N PRO A 296 24.42 -3.56 15.26
CA PRO A 296 24.70 -4.54 16.31
C PRO A 296 23.86 -4.35 17.59
N ASN A 297 23.30 -3.16 17.81
CA ASN A 297 22.49 -2.84 18.99
C ASN A 297 20.98 -2.88 18.70
N CYS A 298 20.58 -3.34 17.51
CA CYS A 298 19.17 -3.45 17.15
C CYS A 298 18.45 -4.42 18.11
N LYS A 299 17.36 -3.97 18.73
CA LYS A 299 16.55 -4.78 19.63
C LYS A 299 15.46 -5.51 18.87
N LEU A 300 15.34 -6.82 19.07
CA LEU A 300 14.25 -7.61 18.54
C LEU A 300 13.16 -7.77 19.60
N ASN A 301 11.90 -7.57 19.22
CA ASN A 301 10.74 -7.85 20.05
C ASN A 301 9.71 -8.63 19.25
N VAL A 302 9.52 -9.91 19.60
CA VAL A 302 8.51 -10.78 18.99
C VAL A 302 7.38 -10.97 19.98
N VAL A 303 6.15 -10.63 19.56
CA VAL A 303 4.95 -10.75 20.40
C VAL A 303 3.83 -11.43 19.62
N ASN A 304 2.92 -12.06 20.35
CA ASN A 304 1.64 -12.50 19.78
C ASN A 304 0.68 -11.32 19.67
N HIS A 305 -0.23 -11.37 18.69
CA HIS A 305 -1.33 -10.43 18.55
C HIS A 305 -2.29 -10.46 19.75
#